data_AF-A0A519SN76-F1
#
_entry.id   AF-A0A519SN76-F1
#
_cell.length_a   1.000
_cell.length_b   1.000
_cell.length_c   1.000
_cell.angle_alpha   90.00
_cell.angle_beta   90.00
_cell.angle_gamma   90.00
#
_symmetry.space_group_name_H-M   'P 1'
#
loop_
_entity.id
_entity.type
_entity.pdbx_description
1 polymer ?
#
loop_
_entity_poly.entity_id
_entity_poly.type
_entity_poly.pdbx_seq_one_letter_code
_entity_poly.pdbx_strand_id
1 'polypeptide(L)'
;MAAQNKDLAKGAFWAFTTQVVYIFVGLLGNIFLARLLIPAEIGLVGIAMFFVGISSVLVESGMGGAIVRKLDATNDDYSTMFIFNFAVSLVLAGAIFAFAPYVAALYESPNLKNILRVLSLCLIFNALTIVQSVKLTKLMQFRKMGFMKLLALSISTVIAVIIAYKGYGIWGLVIQQVATPFLLMTFYWTKVEGFNRLVFSKKSFKEMFSFGLFTTLSSLILTSFDNIYQLILGKNFTMAQTGYYYQSRKFQDVIENPSRFVFGGTIYAHLSKFQTNFDELKAQHYFITRLATIFIGFITCSVVLFSEEIIMLLYGLKWLPSAYYLKLLSVAGFFGTLELLHANFFRIFNQTHKQFYVELIKKAFQVITIFIGIYFKSYCGVRE
;
A
#
# COMPACT_ATOMS: atom_id res chain seq x y z
N MET A 1 35.22 -0.28 -2.09
CA MET A 1 34.16 -0.85 -2.97
C MET A 1 33.64 -2.21 -2.53
N ALA A 2 34.47 -3.23 -2.26
CA ALA A 2 33.98 -4.57 -1.90
C ALA A 2 33.17 -4.63 -0.58
N ALA A 3 33.54 -3.86 0.46
CA ALA A 3 32.79 -3.78 1.71
C ALA A 3 31.42 -3.07 1.53
N GLN A 4 31.41 -1.96 0.78
CA GLN A 4 30.19 -1.19 0.47
C GLN A 4 29.18 -2.01 -0.34
N ASN A 5 29.64 -2.86 -1.28
CA ASN A 5 28.79 -3.78 -2.02
C ASN A 5 28.21 -4.90 -1.14
N LYS A 6 28.96 -5.37 -0.12
CA LYS A 6 28.47 -6.38 0.84
C LYS A 6 27.39 -5.80 1.76
N ASP A 7 27.52 -4.56 2.21
CA ASP A 7 26.53 -3.93 3.09
C ASP A 7 25.23 -3.60 2.34
N LEU A 8 25.33 -3.19 1.07
CA LEU A 8 24.16 -3.00 0.20
C LEU A 8 23.41 -4.31 -0.05
N ALA A 9 24.12 -5.39 -0.39
CA ALA A 9 23.50 -6.71 -0.62
C ALA A 9 22.84 -7.25 0.65
N LYS A 10 23.49 -7.11 1.81
CA LYS A 10 22.90 -7.48 3.11
C LYS A 10 21.67 -6.63 3.43
N GLY A 11 21.73 -5.31 3.20
CA GLY A 11 20.61 -4.39 3.42
C GLY A 11 19.39 -4.75 2.56
N ALA A 12 19.61 -5.00 1.27
CA ALA A 12 18.57 -5.42 0.33
C ALA A 12 17.98 -6.79 0.68
N PHE A 13 18.81 -7.76 1.05
CA PHE A 13 18.35 -9.07 1.52
C PHE A 13 17.46 -8.92 2.76
N TRP A 14 17.89 -8.15 3.76
CA TRP A 14 17.09 -7.91 4.95
C TRP A 14 15.78 -7.17 4.65
N ALA A 15 15.80 -6.17 3.77
CA ALA A 15 14.58 -5.47 3.35
C ALA A 15 13.60 -6.43 2.66
N PHE A 16 14.10 -7.29 1.77
CA PHE A 16 13.28 -8.29 1.10
C PHE A 16 12.71 -9.32 2.07
N THR A 17 13.55 -9.95 2.89
CA THR A 17 13.12 -10.97 3.86
C THR A 17 12.11 -10.39 4.86
N THR A 18 12.37 -9.19 5.40
CA THR A 18 11.43 -8.56 6.33
C THR A 18 10.11 -8.21 5.67
N GLN A 19 10.11 -7.76 4.42
CA GLN A 19 8.88 -7.50 3.65
C GLN A 19 8.08 -8.79 3.41
N VAL A 20 8.74 -9.87 3.00
CA VAL A 20 8.09 -11.16 2.77
C VAL A 20 7.47 -11.70 4.05
N VAL A 21 8.21 -11.70 5.16
CA VAL A 21 7.69 -12.14 6.47
C VAL A 21 6.54 -11.24 6.91
N TYR A 22 6.61 -9.92 6.67
CA TYR A 22 5.54 -8.99 7.03
C TYR A 22 4.25 -9.29 6.28
N ILE A 23 4.35 -9.58 4.98
CA ILE A 23 3.22 -9.98 4.15
C ILE A 23 2.62 -11.30 4.65
N PHE A 24 3.45 -12.30 4.97
CA PHE A 24 2.96 -13.58 5.48
C PHE A 24 2.25 -13.44 6.83
N VAL A 25 2.81 -12.68 7.78
CA VAL A 25 2.16 -12.42 9.07
C VAL A 25 0.85 -11.65 8.87
N GLY A 26 0.84 -10.66 7.97
CA GLY A 26 -0.36 -9.90 7.62
C GLY A 26 -1.45 -10.78 6.99
N LEU A 27 -1.07 -11.69 6.08
CA LEU A 27 -1.98 -12.66 5.47
C LEU A 27 -2.57 -13.60 6.52
N LEU A 28 -1.75 -14.17 7.41
CA LEU A 28 -2.24 -15.02 8.49
C LEU A 28 -3.23 -14.28 9.39
N GLY A 29 -2.89 -13.06 9.82
CA GLY A 29 -3.79 -12.22 10.60
C GLY A 29 -5.11 -11.93 9.87
N ASN A 30 -5.03 -11.65 8.56
CA ASN A 30 -6.21 -11.43 7.74
C ASN A 30 -7.05 -12.69 7.56
N ILE A 31 -6.46 -13.89 7.43
CA ILE A 31 -7.16 -15.18 7.39
C ILE A 31 -7.97 -15.39 8.67
N PHE A 32 -7.33 -15.24 9.84
CA PHE A 32 -8.02 -15.40 11.13
C PHE A 32 -9.17 -14.41 11.28
N LEU A 33 -8.95 -13.14 10.96
CA LEU A 33 -9.99 -12.12 11.04
C LEU A 33 -11.11 -12.39 10.03
N ALA A 34 -10.81 -12.71 8.77
CA ALA A 34 -11.83 -13.01 7.76
C ALA A 34 -12.70 -14.20 8.15
N ARG A 35 -12.15 -15.23 8.82
CA ARG A 35 -12.94 -16.35 9.33
C ARG A 35 -13.91 -15.95 10.45
N LEU A 36 -13.60 -14.92 11.23
CA LEU A 36 -14.48 -14.43 12.31
C LEU A 36 -15.51 -13.40 11.82
N LEU A 37 -15.11 -12.49 10.93
CA LEU A 37 -15.94 -11.38 10.47
C LEU A 37 -16.89 -11.78 9.32
N ILE A 38 -17.97 -11.00 9.14
CA ILE A 38 -18.92 -11.17 8.04
C ILE A 38 -18.50 -10.26 6.87
N PRO A 39 -18.68 -10.66 5.60
CA PRO A 39 -18.25 -9.87 4.43
C PRO A 39 -18.69 -8.41 4.43
N ALA A 40 -19.93 -8.12 4.84
CA ALA A 40 -20.45 -6.75 4.91
C ALA A 40 -19.63 -5.83 5.82
N GLU A 41 -19.14 -6.35 6.95
CA GLU A 41 -18.30 -5.59 7.89
C GLU A 41 -16.93 -5.23 7.27
N ILE A 42 -16.33 -6.19 6.56
CA ILE A 42 -15.06 -5.98 5.87
C ILE A 42 -15.22 -4.96 4.74
N GLY A 43 -16.37 -4.93 4.07
CA GLY A 43 -16.71 -3.93 3.06
C GLY A 43 -16.64 -2.49 3.61
N LEU A 44 -17.17 -2.26 4.82
CA LEU A 44 -17.11 -0.95 5.49
C LEU A 44 -15.67 -0.52 5.79
N VAL A 45 -14.83 -1.45 6.27
CA VAL A 45 -13.41 -1.17 6.49
C VAL A 45 -12.71 -0.83 5.18
N GLY A 46 -13.02 -1.55 4.10
CA GLY A 46 -12.46 -1.23 2.78
C GLY A 46 -12.79 0.20 2.34
N ILE A 47 -14.06 0.63 2.46
CA ILE A 47 -14.46 2.00 2.13
C ILE A 47 -13.70 3.01 3.00
N ALA A 48 -13.59 2.75 4.30
CA ALA A 48 -12.85 3.63 5.21
C ALA A 48 -11.36 3.71 4.87
N MET A 49 -10.76 2.60 4.46
CA MET A 49 -9.35 2.52 4.07
C MET A 49 -9.03 3.33 2.80
N PHE A 50 -9.99 3.59 1.92
CA PHE A 50 -9.79 4.54 0.81
C PHE A 50 -9.41 5.93 1.34
N PHE A 51 -10.21 6.47 2.27
CA PHE A 51 -9.99 7.80 2.84
C PHE A 51 -8.68 7.86 3.64
N VAL A 52 -8.40 6.82 4.41
CA VAL A 52 -7.14 6.69 5.17
C VAL A 52 -5.95 6.60 4.22
N GLY A 53 -6.05 5.82 3.15
CA GLY A 53 -4.98 5.61 2.18
C GLY A 53 -4.57 6.89 1.46
N ILE A 54 -5.54 7.61 0.88
CA ILE A 54 -5.28 8.91 0.22
C ILE A 54 -4.69 9.91 1.21
N SER A 55 -5.25 10.00 2.40
CA SER A 55 -4.76 10.92 3.42
C SER A 55 -3.35 10.56 3.89
N SER A 56 -3.02 9.27 3.99
CA SER A 56 -1.69 8.81 4.38
C SER A 56 -0.62 9.23 3.37
N VAL A 57 -0.94 9.19 2.07
CA VAL A 57 -0.04 9.68 1.01
C VAL A 57 0.26 11.17 1.16
N LEU A 58 -0.76 11.98 1.46
CA LEU A 58 -0.60 13.42 1.72
C LEU A 58 0.26 13.69 2.96
N VAL A 59 0.07 12.91 4.02
CA VAL A 59 0.86 12.99 5.25
C VAL A 59 2.33 12.60 5.00
N GLU A 60 2.60 11.64 4.13
CA GLU A 60 3.98 11.23 3.80
C GLU A 60 4.76 12.28 2.99
N SER A 61 4.04 13.16 2.28
CA SER A 61 4.51 14.38 1.61
C SER A 61 5.68 14.27 0.63
N GLY A 62 6.19 13.06 0.38
CA GLY A 62 7.35 12.78 -0.49
C GLY A 62 8.68 13.35 0.02
N MET A 63 8.68 14.17 1.08
CA MET A 63 9.87 14.82 1.65
C MET A 63 10.90 13.82 2.18
N GLY A 64 10.46 12.64 2.62
CA GLY A 64 11.35 11.59 3.09
C GLY A 64 12.40 11.19 2.05
N GLY A 65 12.02 11.13 0.77
CA GLY A 65 12.96 10.85 -0.33
C GLY A 65 14.02 11.94 -0.51
N ALA A 66 13.64 13.22 -0.32
CA ALA A 66 14.58 14.33 -0.37
C ALA A 66 15.64 14.22 0.73
N ILE A 67 15.22 13.91 1.96
CA ILE A 67 16.12 13.74 3.10
C ILE A 67 17.05 12.53 2.92
N VAL A 68 16.54 11.40 2.41
CA VAL A 68 17.37 10.21 2.14
C VAL A 68 18.48 10.57 1.14
N ARG A 69 18.16 11.34 0.09
CA ARG A 69 19.11 11.76 -0.96
C ARG A 69 20.12 12.82 -0.50
N LYS A 70 19.75 13.75 0.38
CA LYS A 70 20.59 14.88 0.82
C LYS A 70 21.77 14.40 1.66
N LEU A 71 23.02 14.56 1.24
CA LEU A 71 24.19 14.03 1.98
C LEU A 71 24.25 14.56 3.42
N ASP A 72 24.17 15.88 3.58
CA ASP A 72 24.23 16.57 4.88
C ASP A 72 22.83 16.89 5.40
N ALA A 73 22.04 15.86 5.70
CA ALA A 73 20.74 16.05 6.32
C ALA A 73 20.90 16.55 7.77
N THR A 74 20.30 17.70 8.07
CA THR A 74 20.42 18.36 9.37
C THR A 74 19.23 18.02 10.28
N ASN A 75 19.38 18.26 11.60
CA ASN A 75 18.25 18.12 12.54
C ASN A 75 17.08 19.05 12.18
N ASP A 76 17.35 20.21 11.59
CA ASP A 76 16.31 21.15 11.13
C ASP A 76 15.50 20.57 9.97
N ASP A 77 16.12 19.79 9.08
CA ASP A 77 15.41 19.11 7.99
C ASP A 77 14.43 18.06 8.56
N TYR A 78 14.89 17.22 9.50
CA TYR A 78 14.05 16.22 10.17
C TYR A 78 12.92 16.84 10.98
N SER A 79 13.21 17.90 11.74
CA SER A 79 12.21 18.63 12.54
C SER A 79 11.18 19.33 11.66
N THR A 80 11.62 19.98 10.58
CA THR A 80 10.71 20.66 9.64
C THR A 80 9.75 19.65 9.00
N MET A 81 10.26 18.50 8.57
CA MET A 81 9.43 17.41 8.03
C MET A 81 8.46 16.86 9.08
N PHE A 82 8.90 16.68 10.33
CA PHE A 82 8.05 16.22 11.43
C PHE A 82 6.88 17.18 11.66
N ILE A 83 7.17 18.48 11.83
CA ILE A 83 6.15 19.51 12.08
C ILE A 83 5.14 19.55 10.94
N PHE A 84 5.62 19.51 9.69
CA PHE A 84 4.75 19.53 8.52
C PHE A 84 3.85 18.28 8.46
N ASN A 85 4.42 17.08 8.49
CA ASN A 85 3.66 15.84 8.39
C ASN A 85 2.67 15.69 9.56
N PHE A 86 3.06 16.08 10.77
CA PHE A 86 2.18 16.07 11.94
C PHE A 86 1.02 17.06 11.79
N ALA A 87 1.30 18.30 11.37
CA ALA A 87 0.25 19.31 11.13
C ALA A 87 -0.74 18.86 10.04
N VAL A 88 -0.25 18.35 8.91
CA VAL A 88 -1.08 17.80 7.82
C VAL A 88 -1.91 16.63 8.33
N SER A 89 -1.33 15.74 9.15
CA SER A 89 -2.06 14.60 9.71
C SER A 89 -3.20 15.02 10.63
N LEU A 90 -3.02 16.05 11.46
CA LEU A 90 -4.07 16.58 12.32
C LEU A 90 -5.21 17.19 11.51
N VAL A 91 -4.89 17.97 10.47
CA VAL A 91 -5.89 18.56 9.57
C VAL A 91 -6.69 17.47 8.87
N LEU A 92 -6.02 16.48 8.27
CA LEU A 92 -6.70 15.40 7.55
C LEU A 92 -7.47 14.45 8.49
N ALA A 93 -6.92 14.13 9.66
CA ALA A 93 -7.62 13.33 10.65
C ALA A 93 -8.86 14.05 11.19
N GLY A 94 -8.75 15.36 11.45
CA GLY A 94 -9.88 16.22 11.82
C GLY A 94 -10.94 16.30 10.73
N ALA A 95 -10.51 16.45 9.47
CA ALA A 95 -11.42 16.42 8.32
C ALA A 95 -12.16 15.09 8.22
N ILE A 96 -11.47 13.94 8.25
CA ILE A 96 -12.12 12.62 8.24
C ILE A 96 -13.09 12.49 9.42
N PHE A 97 -12.68 12.92 10.62
CA PHE A 97 -13.52 12.83 11.82
C PHE A 97 -14.81 13.66 11.70
N ALA A 98 -14.71 14.86 11.13
CA ALA A 98 -15.82 15.78 10.92
C ALA A 98 -16.74 15.34 9.76
N PHE A 99 -16.18 14.82 8.67
CA PHE A 99 -16.92 14.35 7.50
C PHE A 99 -17.46 12.91 7.63
N ALA A 100 -16.99 12.13 8.60
CA ALA A 100 -17.46 10.77 8.89
C ALA A 100 -18.99 10.58 8.90
N PRO A 101 -19.82 11.43 9.55
CA PRO A 101 -21.27 11.30 9.50
C PRO A 101 -21.86 11.46 8.09
N TYR A 102 -21.32 12.36 7.27
CA TYR A 102 -21.78 12.56 5.89
C TYR A 102 -21.44 11.36 5.01
N VAL A 103 -20.24 10.81 5.17
CA VAL A 103 -19.84 9.59 4.47
C VAL A 103 -20.71 8.41 4.93
N ALA A 104 -20.95 8.25 6.23
CA ALA A 104 -21.82 7.20 6.75
C ALA A 104 -23.25 7.29 6.21
N ALA A 105 -23.79 8.50 6.05
CA ALA A 105 -25.09 8.73 5.43
C ALA A 105 -25.08 8.38 3.93
N LEU A 106 -24.01 8.73 3.20
CA LEU A 106 -23.87 8.43 1.77
C LEU A 106 -23.89 6.91 1.47
N TYR A 107 -23.37 6.10 2.39
CA TYR A 107 -23.28 4.65 2.30
C TYR A 107 -24.35 3.92 3.13
N GLU A 108 -25.32 4.66 3.70
CA GLU A 108 -26.44 4.12 4.50
C GLU A 108 -25.99 3.17 5.62
N SER A 109 -24.83 3.44 6.22
CA SER A 109 -24.22 2.58 7.24
C SER A 109 -23.76 3.38 8.46
N PRO A 110 -24.51 3.37 9.57
CA PRO A 110 -24.15 4.09 10.80
C PRO A 110 -22.79 3.65 11.38
N ASN A 111 -22.43 2.37 11.22
CA ASN A 111 -21.17 1.82 11.71
C ASN A 111 -19.95 2.47 11.03
N LEU A 112 -20.08 2.89 9.77
CA LEU A 112 -19.00 3.53 9.02
C LEU A 112 -18.51 4.83 9.69
N LYS A 113 -19.40 5.57 10.36
CA LYS A 113 -19.07 6.80 11.08
C LYS A 113 -18.00 6.56 12.14
N ASN A 114 -18.21 5.55 12.98
CA ASN A 114 -17.30 5.27 14.10
C ASN A 114 -16.00 4.64 13.60
N ILE A 115 -16.07 3.80 12.55
CA ILE A 115 -14.90 3.22 11.90
C ILE A 115 -13.99 4.33 11.34
N LEU A 116 -14.53 5.28 10.57
CA LEU A 116 -13.77 6.39 10.01
C LEU A 116 -13.11 7.24 11.10
N ARG A 117 -13.84 7.54 12.18
CA ARG A 117 -13.33 8.33 13.30
C ARG A 117 -12.18 7.66 14.03
N VAL A 118 -12.24 6.34 14.21
CA VAL A 118 -11.17 5.60 14.89
C VAL A 118 -9.99 5.39 13.95
N LEU A 119 -10.23 5.08 12.67
CA LEU A 119 -9.16 4.93 11.68
C LEU A 119 -8.46 6.24 11.33
N SER A 120 -9.07 7.41 11.56
CA SER A 120 -8.36 8.68 11.37
C SER A 120 -7.16 8.85 12.32
N LEU A 121 -7.17 8.17 13.48
CA LEU A 121 -6.03 8.10 14.40
C LEU A 121 -4.79 7.46 13.75
N CYS A 122 -4.98 6.57 12.76
CA CYS A 122 -3.86 6.00 12.01
C CYS A 122 -3.01 7.09 11.36
N LEU A 123 -3.61 8.19 10.88
CA LEU A 123 -2.87 9.29 10.25
C LEU A 123 -1.91 9.96 11.24
N ILE A 124 -2.36 10.17 12.47
CA ILE A 124 -1.58 10.80 13.53
C ILE A 124 -0.41 9.90 13.92
N PHE A 125 -0.68 8.61 14.20
CA PHE A 125 0.37 7.67 14.56
C PHE A 125 1.36 7.43 13.42
N ASN A 126 0.88 7.31 12.19
CA ASN A 126 1.75 7.21 11.02
C ASN A 126 2.65 8.44 10.88
N ALA A 127 2.13 9.66 11.04
CA ALA A 127 2.92 10.88 10.95
C ALA A 127 4.13 10.87 11.91
N LEU A 128 3.92 10.37 13.13
CA LEU A 128 4.94 10.26 14.16
C LEU A 128 6.00 9.18 13.85
N THR A 129 5.75 8.27 12.91
CA THR A 129 6.70 7.21 12.50
C THR A 129 7.55 7.58 11.28
N ILE A 130 7.12 8.56 10.46
CA ILE A 130 7.75 8.86 9.16
C ILE A 130 9.20 9.27 9.34
N VAL A 131 9.48 10.25 10.20
CA VAL A 131 10.84 10.80 10.40
C VAL A 131 11.81 9.73 10.86
N GLN A 132 11.37 8.85 11.78
CA GLN A 132 12.18 7.76 12.28
C GLN A 132 12.44 6.70 11.20
N SER A 133 11.43 6.39 10.38
CA SER A 133 11.58 5.49 9.22
C SER A 133 12.56 6.05 8.20
N VAL A 134 12.50 7.36 7.92
CA VAL A 134 13.41 8.06 7.01
C VAL A 134 14.85 8.03 7.54
N LYS A 135 15.05 8.25 8.85
CA LYS A 135 16.37 8.17 9.50
C LYS A 135 16.96 6.77 9.39
N LEU A 136 16.19 5.72 9.71
CA LEU A 136 16.63 4.33 9.58
C LEU A 136 16.94 3.96 8.12
N THR A 137 16.12 4.44 7.17
CA THR A 137 16.34 4.23 5.73
C THR A 137 17.64 4.87 5.27
N LYS A 138 17.89 6.13 5.67
CA LYS A 138 19.14 6.84 5.35
C LYS A 138 20.37 6.15 5.92
N LEU A 139 20.25 5.59 7.13
CA LEU A 139 21.32 4.82 7.79
C LEU A 139 21.40 3.35 7.31
N MET A 140 20.59 2.96 6.31
CA MET A 140 20.50 1.59 5.79
C MET A 140 20.20 0.52 6.86
N GLN A 141 19.55 0.90 7.96
CA GLN A 141 19.23 0.01 9.10
C GLN A 141 17.92 -0.77 8.87
N PHE A 142 17.75 -1.35 7.68
CA PHE A 142 16.52 -2.06 7.26
C PHE A 142 16.15 -3.23 8.18
N ARG A 143 17.15 -3.93 8.74
CA ARG A 143 16.91 -5.01 9.71
C ARG A 143 16.17 -4.51 10.95
N LYS A 144 16.61 -3.39 11.54
CA LYS A 144 15.96 -2.80 12.73
C LYS A 144 14.56 -2.30 12.38
N MET A 145 14.43 -1.61 11.26
CA MET A 145 13.15 -1.12 10.76
C MET A 145 12.14 -2.25 10.55
N GLY A 146 12.55 -3.30 9.82
CA GLY A 146 11.70 -4.46 9.53
C GLY A 146 11.33 -5.25 10.78
N PHE A 147 12.27 -5.46 11.72
CA PHE A 147 11.98 -6.14 12.98
C PHE A 147 10.93 -5.40 13.82
N MET A 148 11.03 -4.07 13.95
CA MET A 148 10.04 -3.27 14.68
C MET A 148 8.66 -3.29 13.99
N LYS A 149 8.61 -3.23 12.65
CA LYS A 149 7.35 -3.38 11.89
C LYS A 149 6.71 -4.75 12.09
N LEU A 150 7.51 -5.82 12.07
CA LEU A 150 7.06 -7.19 12.30
C LEU A 150 6.51 -7.37 13.71
N LEU A 151 7.20 -6.87 14.72
CA LEU A 151 6.73 -6.92 16.11
C LEU A 151 5.41 -6.16 16.28
N ALA A 152 5.32 -4.94 15.75
CA ALA A 152 4.11 -4.13 15.83
C ALA A 152 2.91 -4.83 15.17
N LEU A 153 3.10 -5.40 13.97
CA LEU A 153 2.05 -6.15 13.26
C LEU A 153 1.67 -7.45 13.99
N SER A 154 2.65 -8.17 14.55
CA SER A 154 2.38 -9.43 15.24
C SER A 154 1.56 -9.19 16.51
N ILE A 155 1.97 -8.22 17.33
CA ILE A 155 1.27 -7.85 18.57
C ILE A 155 -0.13 -7.30 18.25
N SER A 156 -0.25 -6.40 17.26
CA SER A 156 -1.55 -5.84 16.87
C SER A 156 -2.50 -6.91 16.32
N THR A 157 -1.99 -7.90 15.59
CA THR A 157 -2.76 -9.03 15.08
C THR A 157 -3.28 -9.90 16.22
N VAL A 158 -2.44 -10.22 17.21
CA VAL A 158 -2.88 -10.99 18.39
C VAL A 158 -3.98 -10.24 19.14
N ILE A 159 -3.80 -8.93 19.39
CA ILE A 159 -4.82 -8.09 20.02
C ILE A 159 -6.12 -8.11 19.21
N ALA A 160 -6.04 -7.94 17.89
CA ALA A 160 -7.19 -7.94 16.99
C ALA A 160 -7.96 -9.27 17.01
N VAL A 161 -7.25 -10.40 16.99
CA VAL A 161 -7.86 -11.74 17.05
C VAL A 161 -8.54 -11.96 18.40
N ILE A 162 -7.94 -11.55 19.51
CA ILE A 162 -8.55 -11.65 20.85
C ILE A 162 -9.84 -10.83 20.91
N ILE A 163 -9.83 -9.61 20.39
CA ILE A 163 -11.00 -8.73 20.38
C ILE A 163 -12.12 -9.29 19.50
N ALA A 164 -11.78 -9.79 18.31
CA ALA A 164 -12.74 -10.43 17.43
C ALA A 164 -13.35 -11.68 18.07
N TYR A 165 -12.54 -12.50 18.76
CA TYR A 165 -13.00 -13.70 19.46
C TYR A 165 -13.94 -13.38 20.64
N LYS A 166 -13.72 -12.25 21.33
CA LYS A 166 -14.61 -11.75 22.39
C LYS A 166 -15.96 -11.21 21.88
N GLY A 167 -16.24 -11.31 20.58
CA GLY A 167 -17.53 -10.92 19.99
C GLY A 167 -17.61 -9.47 19.52
N TYR A 168 -16.51 -8.71 19.54
CA TYR A 168 -16.50 -7.33 19.04
C TYR A 168 -16.38 -7.23 17.50
N GLY A 169 -16.38 -8.36 16.78
CA GLY A 169 -16.52 -8.45 15.32
C GLY A 169 -15.56 -7.53 14.56
N ILE A 170 -16.13 -6.62 13.76
CA ILE A 170 -15.42 -5.61 12.96
C ILE A 170 -14.34 -4.82 13.71
N TRP A 171 -14.53 -4.58 15.00
CA TRP A 171 -13.61 -3.78 15.81
C TRP A 171 -12.26 -4.46 15.99
N GLY A 172 -12.17 -5.78 15.88
CA GLY A 172 -10.88 -6.48 15.84
C GLY A 172 -10.02 -5.98 14.68
N LEU A 173 -10.60 -5.91 13.47
CA LEU A 173 -9.90 -5.43 12.27
C LEU A 173 -9.58 -3.93 12.37
N VAL A 174 -10.51 -3.11 12.85
CA VAL A 174 -10.29 -1.66 13.04
C VAL A 174 -9.17 -1.39 14.03
N ILE A 175 -9.16 -2.09 15.17
CA ILE A 175 -8.12 -1.95 16.19
C ILE A 175 -6.78 -2.45 15.67
N GLN A 176 -6.73 -3.50 14.84
CA GLN A 176 -5.49 -3.91 14.18
C GLN A 176 -4.86 -2.76 13.39
N GLN A 177 -5.67 -2.04 12.60
CA GLN A 177 -5.21 -0.93 11.76
C GLN A 177 -4.68 0.25 12.57
N VAL A 178 -5.23 0.51 13.77
CA VAL A 178 -4.78 1.60 14.66
C VAL A 178 -3.63 1.17 15.57
N ALA A 179 -3.67 -0.05 16.11
CA ALA A 179 -2.68 -0.57 17.03
C ALA A 179 -1.33 -0.81 16.35
N THR A 180 -1.32 -1.21 15.06
CA THR A 180 -0.07 -1.40 14.31
C THR A 180 0.79 -0.12 14.26
N PRO A 181 0.29 1.02 13.74
CA PRO A 181 1.08 2.25 13.72
C PRO A 181 1.31 2.84 15.11
N PHE A 182 0.41 2.65 16.06
CA PHE A 182 0.63 3.04 17.46
C PHE A 182 1.83 2.32 18.08
N LEU A 183 1.87 0.98 18.00
CA LEU A 183 2.99 0.19 18.52
C LEU A 183 4.30 0.51 17.78
N LEU A 184 4.22 0.69 16.46
CA LEU A 184 5.38 1.06 15.66
C LEU A 184 5.93 2.43 16.07
N MET A 185 5.06 3.41 16.32
CA MET A 185 5.43 4.71 16.88
C MET A 185 6.16 4.51 18.22
N THR A 186 5.59 3.74 19.15
CA THR A 186 6.22 3.48 20.45
C THR A 186 7.62 2.87 20.31
N PHE A 187 7.78 1.88 19.42
CA PHE A 187 9.08 1.25 19.19
C PHE A 187 10.10 2.21 18.55
N TYR A 188 9.68 3.02 17.58
CA TYR A 188 10.57 3.99 16.96
C TYR A 188 11.02 5.08 17.92
N TRP A 189 10.11 5.66 18.70
CA TRP A 189 10.47 6.71 19.66
C TRP A 189 11.31 6.22 20.83
N THR A 190 11.28 4.92 21.14
CA THR A 190 12.13 4.32 22.19
C THR A 190 13.48 3.81 21.69
N LYS A 191 13.60 3.44 20.40
CA LYS A 191 14.81 2.81 19.85
C LYS A 191 15.58 3.64 18.84
N VAL A 192 14.98 4.69 18.30
CA VAL A 192 15.62 5.58 17.32
C VAL A 192 15.80 6.94 17.98
N GLU A 193 17.04 7.43 17.97
CA GLU A 193 17.32 8.78 18.44
C GLU A 193 16.44 9.78 17.70
N GLY A 194 15.73 10.62 18.46
CA GLY A 194 14.94 11.72 17.92
C GLY A 194 15.80 12.81 17.27
N PHE A 195 15.18 13.95 17.06
CA PHE A 195 15.85 15.19 16.67
C PHE A 195 15.91 16.11 17.89
N ASN A 196 17.04 16.79 18.07
CA ASN A 196 17.34 17.48 19.33
C ASN A 196 16.56 18.80 19.52
N ARG A 197 15.93 19.33 18.46
CA ARG A 197 15.20 20.62 18.51
C ARG A 197 13.99 20.60 17.57
N LEU A 198 12.86 21.11 18.06
CA LEU A 198 11.66 21.38 17.25
C LEU A 198 11.76 22.78 16.63
N VAL A 199 12.28 22.86 15.41
CA VAL A 199 12.39 24.09 14.61
C VAL A 199 11.81 23.86 13.21
N PHE A 200 11.11 24.87 12.69
CA PHE A 200 10.62 24.91 11.32
C PHE A 200 11.49 25.82 10.46
N SER A 201 12.27 25.25 9.55
CA SER A 201 13.13 25.97 8.61
C SER A 201 12.43 26.14 7.26
N LYS A 202 12.08 27.38 6.90
CA LYS A 202 11.48 27.69 5.58
C LYS A 202 12.37 27.27 4.42
N LYS A 203 13.70 27.36 4.58
CA LYS A 203 14.67 26.95 3.57
C LYS A 203 14.61 25.44 3.34
N SER A 204 14.68 24.66 4.42
CA SER A 204 14.56 23.19 4.37
C SER A 204 13.22 22.77 3.80
N PHE A 205 12.12 23.39 4.23
CA PHE A 205 10.79 23.11 3.71
C PHE A 205 10.72 23.30 2.19
N LYS A 206 11.18 24.45 1.67
CA LYS A 206 11.13 24.75 0.23
C LYS A 206 11.91 23.73 -0.60
N GLU A 207 13.12 23.38 -0.15
CA GLU A 207 13.99 22.40 -0.81
C GLU A 207 13.35 21.00 -0.85
N MET A 208 12.84 20.53 0.29
CA MET A 208 12.24 19.20 0.40
C MET A 208 10.87 19.12 -0.29
N PHE A 209 10.03 20.14 -0.15
CA PHE A 209 8.68 20.16 -0.70
C PHE A 209 8.70 20.21 -2.23
N SER A 210 9.60 20.97 -2.86
CA SER A 210 9.70 21.00 -4.33
C SER A 210 10.06 19.64 -4.93
N PHE A 211 10.84 18.84 -4.20
CA PHE A 211 11.15 17.47 -4.59
C PHE A 211 9.96 16.53 -4.31
N GLY A 212 9.37 16.62 -3.11
CA GLY A 212 8.31 15.73 -2.65
C GLY A 212 6.97 15.92 -3.36
N LEU A 213 6.68 17.11 -3.88
CA LEU A 213 5.38 17.43 -4.49
C LEU A 213 5.05 16.50 -5.67
N PHE A 214 5.97 16.34 -6.62
CA PHE A 214 5.75 15.46 -7.77
C PHE A 214 5.59 14.00 -7.37
N THR A 215 6.40 13.52 -6.43
CA THR A 215 6.27 12.16 -5.89
C THR A 215 4.94 11.94 -5.18
N THR A 216 4.47 12.94 -4.42
CA THR A 216 3.17 12.90 -3.73
C THR A 216 2.03 12.88 -4.74
N LEU A 217 2.06 13.73 -5.76
CA LEU A 217 1.04 13.76 -6.82
C LEU A 217 0.97 12.42 -7.58
N SER A 218 2.11 11.84 -7.96
CA SER A 218 2.12 10.51 -8.58
C SER A 218 1.55 9.43 -7.65
N SER A 219 1.92 9.46 -6.37
CA SER A 219 1.44 8.49 -5.38
C SER A 219 -0.05 8.66 -5.07
N LEU A 220 -0.55 9.89 -5.11
CA LEU A 220 -1.98 10.21 -4.96
C LEU A 220 -2.80 9.63 -6.10
N ILE A 221 -2.35 9.81 -7.34
CA ILE A 221 -3.00 9.24 -8.52
C ILE A 221 -3.04 7.71 -8.37
N LEU A 222 -1.88 7.08 -8.15
CA LEU A 222 -1.79 5.63 -8.01
C LEU A 222 -2.69 5.11 -6.88
N THR A 223 -2.60 5.69 -5.68
CA THR A 223 -3.38 5.23 -4.52
C THR A 223 -4.87 5.46 -4.70
N SER A 224 -5.27 6.58 -5.31
CA SER A 224 -6.68 6.84 -5.62
C SER A 224 -7.21 5.78 -6.57
N PHE A 225 -6.50 5.49 -7.66
CA PHE A 225 -6.93 4.49 -8.64
C PHE A 225 -6.88 3.05 -8.13
N ASP A 226 -5.95 2.73 -7.24
CA ASP A 226 -5.85 1.40 -6.61
C ASP A 226 -7.03 1.15 -5.66
N ASN A 227 -7.59 2.21 -5.05
CA ASN A 227 -8.66 2.09 -4.07
C ASN A 227 -10.03 2.58 -4.58
N ILE A 228 -10.12 3.22 -5.75
CA ILE A 228 -11.37 3.82 -6.26
C ILE A 228 -12.48 2.78 -6.43
N TYR A 229 -12.13 1.55 -6.83
CA TYR A 229 -13.09 0.46 -6.96
C TYR A 229 -13.81 0.16 -5.65
N GLN A 230 -13.15 0.33 -4.51
CA GLN A 230 -13.76 0.10 -3.20
C GLN A 230 -14.87 1.11 -2.90
N LEU A 231 -14.72 2.37 -3.31
CA LEU A 231 -15.78 3.37 -3.19
C LEU A 231 -16.93 3.11 -4.15
N ILE A 232 -16.60 2.82 -5.41
CA ILE A 232 -17.61 2.57 -6.45
C ILE A 232 -18.44 1.34 -6.07
N LEU A 233 -17.79 0.25 -5.65
CA LEU A 233 -18.49 -0.94 -5.19
C LEU A 233 -19.31 -0.65 -3.93
N GLY A 234 -18.76 0.10 -2.97
CA GLY A 234 -19.49 0.46 -1.76
C GLY A 234 -20.78 1.24 -2.01
N LYS A 235 -20.81 2.08 -3.06
CA LYS A 235 -21.98 2.93 -3.37
C LYS A 235 -22.97 2.25 -4.29
N ASN A 236 -22.46 1.47 -5.25
CA ASN A 236 -23.29 0.89 -6.30
C ASN A 236 -23.71 -0.55 -5.98
N PHE A 237 -22.99 -1.28 -5.14
CA PHE A 237 -23.20 -2.71 -4.85
C PHE A 237 -23.43 -2.93 -3.35
N THR A 238 -23.81 -4.16 -2.97
CA THR A 238 -24.03 -4.48 -1.56
C THR A 238 -22.72 -4.41 -0.77
N MET A 239 -22.82 -4.16 0.54
CA MET A 239 -21.64 -4.15 1.42
C MET A 239 -20.92 -5.52 1.44
N ALA A 240 -21.66 -6.61 1.26
CA ALA A 240 -21.07 -7.95 1.15
C ALA A 240 -20.23 -8.10 -0.13
N GLN A 241 -20.74 -7.68 -1.30
CA GLN A 241 -19.98 -7.66 -2.56
C GLN A 241 -18.72 -6.79 -2.46
N THR A 242 -18.86 -5.63 -1.81
CA THR A 242 -17.74 -4.72 -1.51
C THR A 242 -16.69 -5.38 -0.61
N GLY A 243 -17.13 -6.18 0.36
CA GLY A 243 -16.25 -7.00 1.20
C GLY A 243 -15.57 -8.13 0.44
N TYR A 244 -16.30 -8.82 -0.43
CA TYR A 244 -15.75 -9.90 -1.25
C TYR A 244 -14.64 -9.42 -2.18
N TYR A 245 -14.83 -8.25 -2.81
CA TYR A 245 -13.81 -7.62 -3.63
C TYR A 245 -12.59 -7.20 -2.78
N TYR A 246 -12.81 -6.51 -1.67
CA TYR A 246 -11.72 -6.06 -0.78
C TYR A 246 -10.84 -7.21 -0.30
N GLN A 247 -11.47 -8.33 0.09
CA GLN A 247 -10.78 -9.52 0.56
C GLN A 247 -9.96 -10.19 -0.56
N SER A 248 -10.49 -10.19 -1.79
CA SER A 248 -9.78 -10.69 -2.98
C SER A 248 -8.60 -9.79 -3.35
N ARG A 249 -8.78 -8.47 -3.26
CA ARG A 249 -7.72 -7.49 -3.50
C ARG A 249 -6.58 -7.62 -2.48
N LYS A 250 -6.89 -7.82 -1.20
CA LYS A 250 -5.86 -8.10 -0.19
C LYS A 250 -5.03 -9.34 -0.51
N PHE A 251 -5.66 -10.40 -1.02
CA PHE A 251 -4.95 -11.59 -1.44
C PHE A 251 -4.07 -11.32 -2.68
N GLN A 252 -4.57 -10.56 -3.66
CA GLN A 252 -3.78 -10.14 -4.82
C GLN A 252 -2.55 -9.31 -4.41
N ASP A 253 -2.68 -8.43 -3.42
CA ASP A 253 -1.58 -7.62 -2.90
C ASP A 253 -0.43 -8.47 -2.31
N VAL A 254 -0.72 -9.68 -1.82
CA VAL A 254 0.31 -10.64 -1.36
C VAL A 254 1.21 -11.07 -2.52
N ILE A 255 0.67 -11.15 -3.74
CA ILE A 255 1.38 -11.56 -4.96
C ILE A 255 2.06 -10.35 -5.61
N GLU A 256 1.36 -9.21 -5.69
CA GLU A 256 1.86 -8.01 -6.37
C GLU A 256 2.97 -7.29 -5.59
N ASN A 257 2.88 -7.18 -4.25
CA ASN A 257 3.82 -6.36 -3.49
C ASN A 257 5.28 -6.86 -3.55
N PRO A 258 5.58 -8.16 -3.37
CA PRO A 258 6.93 -8.68 -3.56
C PRO A 258 7.43 -8.45 -4.99
N SER A 259 6.54 -8.60 -5.98
CA SER A 259 6.83 -8.38 -7.39
C SER A 259 7.27 -6.94 -7.65
N ARG A 260 6.55 -5.95 -7.11
CA ARG A 260 6.92 -4.52 -7.20
C ARG A 260 8.33 -4.25 -6.64
N PHE A 261 8.70 -4.91 -5.53
CA PHE A 261 10.03 -4.76 -4.94
C PHE A 261 11.14 -5.35 -5.83
N VAL A 262 10.98 -6.60 -6.28
CA VAL A 262 11.98 -7.30 -7.11
C VAL A 262 12.16 -6.58 -8.44
N PHE A 263 11.06 -6.25 -9.11
CA PHE A 263 11.09 -5.63 -10.44
C PHE A 263 11.48 -4.16 -10.39
N GLY A 264 10.97 -3.40 -9.42
CA GLY A 264 11.24 -1.96 -9.32
C GLY A 264 12.64 -1.62 -8.80
N GLY A 265 13.27 -2.52 -8.02
CA GLY A 265 14.59 -2.31 -7.42
C GLY A 265 15.69 -3.15 -8.07
N THR A 266 15.63 -4.47 -7.89
CA THR A 266 16.72 -5.39 -8.26
C THR A 266 16.90 -5.51 -9.77
N ILE A 267 15.79 -5.72 -10.50
CA ILE A 267 15.84 -5.88 -11.96
C ILE A 267 16.23 -4.57 -12.65
N TYR A 268 15.67 -3.45 -12.21
CA TYR A 268 16.08 -2.13 -12.69
C TYR A 268 17.60 -1.93 -12.55
N ALA A 269 18.16 -2.16 -11.36
CA ALA A 269 19.59 -2.01 -11.10
C ALA A 269 20.46 -2.96 -11.94
N HIS A 270 19.98 -4.16 -12.24
CA HIS A 270 20.67 -5.10 -13.12
C HIS A 270 20.68 -4.59 -14.58
N LEU A 271 19.51 -4.21 -15.11
CA LEU A 271 19.38 -3.74 -16.49
C LEU A 271 20.12 -2.42 -16.74
N SER A 272 20.18 -1.50 -15.76
CA SER A 272 20.94 -0.25 -15.89
C SER A 272 22.43 -0.44 -16.20
N LYS A 273 23.02 -1.61 -15.88
CA LYS A 273 24.44 -1.89 -16.21
C LYS A 273 24.68 -2.04 -17.71
N PHE A 274 23.65 -2.39 -18.48
CA PHE A 274 23.73 -2.61 -19.92
C PHE A 274 23.23 -1.41 -20.72
N GLN A 275 23.04 -0.24 -20.08
CA GLN A 275 22.48 0.96 -20.74
C GLN A 275 23.27 1.40 -21.98
N THR A 276 24.59 1.14 -22.03
CA THR A 276 25.45 1.50 -23.17
C THR A 276 25.44 0.49 -24.31
N ASN A 277 24.97 -0.75 -24.08
CA ASN A 277 24.91 -1.81 -25.08
C ASN A 277 23.45 -2.25 -25.29
N PHE A 278 22.80 -1.66 -26.31
CA PHE A 278 21.37 -1.83 -26.52
C PHE A 278 20.97 -3.28 -26.82
N ASP A 279 21.79 -4.02 -27.58
CA ASP A 279 21.48 -5.42 -27.94
C ASP A 279 21.55 -6.34 -26.72
N GLU A 280 22.54 -6.13 -25.87
CA GLU A 280 22.68 -6.89 -24.62
C GLU A 280 21.57 -6.53 -23.62
N LEU A 281 21.23 -5.25 -23.47
CA LEU A 281 20.10 -4.79 -22.66
C LEU A 281 18.79 -5.45 -23.13
N LYS A 282 18.55 -5.48 -24.44
CA LYS A 282 17.36 -6.10 -25.04
C LYS A 282 17.32 -7.60 -24.77
N ALA A 283 18.45 -8.30 -24.94
CA ALA A 283 18.55 -9.74 -24.65
C ALA A 283 18.27 -10.05 -23.17
N GLN A 284 18.87 -9.30 -22.25
CA GLN A 284 18.65 -9.46 -20.80
C GLN A 284 17.20 -9.15 -20.42
N HIS A 285 16.61 -8.08 -20.97
CA HIS A 285 15.22 -7.75 -20.72
C HIS A 285 14.27 -8.84 -21.20
N TYR A 286 14.47 -9.39 -22.41
CA TYR A 286 13.64 -10.49 -22.91
C TYR A 286 13.78 -11.75 -22.06
N PHE A 287 15.00 -12.09 -21.63
CA PHE A 287 15.24 -13.22 -20.75
C PHE A 287 14.48 -13.07 -19.43
N ILE A 288 14.60 -11.91 -18.78
CA ILE A 288 13.92 -11.60 -17.52
C ILE A 288 12.41 -11.59 -17.71
N THR A 289 11.92 -10.94 -18.77
CA THR A 289 10.48 -10.89 -19.07
C THR A 289 9.94 -12.30 -19.30
N ARG A 290 10.64 -13.14 -20.06
CA ARG A 290 10.23 -14.53 -20.29
C ARG A 290 10.14 -15.32 -18.99
N LEU A 291 11.15 -15.22 -18.12
CA LEU A 291 11.15 -15.88 -16.82
C LEU A 291 10.00 -15.37 -15.93
N ALA A 292 9.80 -14.05 -15.89
CA ALA A 292 8.72 -13.45 -15.11
C ALA A 292 7.34 -13.89 -15.64
N THR A 293 7.13 -13.88 -16.96
CA THR A 293 5.90 -14.35 -17.59
C THR A 293 5.62 -15.81 -17.25
N ILE A 294 6.63 -16.69 -17.29
CA ILE A 294 6.45 -18.11 -16.93
C ILE A 294 6.11 -18.25 -15.45
N PHE A 295 6.88 -17.60 -14.57
CA PHE A 295 6.70 -17.74 -13.12
C PHE A 295 5.41 -17.11 -12.61
N ILE A 296 5.13 -15.86 -12.98
CA ILE A 296 3.89 -15.15 -12.59
C ILE A 296 2.71 -15.79 -13.31
N GLY A 297 2.86 -16.20 -14.58
CA GLY A 297 1.82 -16.90 -15.32
C GLY A 297 1.43 -18.21 -14.64
N PHE A 298 2.39 -18.98 -14.15
CA PHE A 298 2.13 -20.18 -13.36
C PHE A 298 1.35 -19.87 -12.07
N ILE A 299 1.74 -18.82 -11.33
CA ILE A 299 1.02 -18.38 -10.13
C ILE A 299 -0.41 -17.95 -10.48
N THR A 300 -0.58 -17.12 -11.51
CA THR A 300 -1.90 -16.63 -11.95
C THR A 300 -2.79 -17.78 -12.40
N CYS A 301 -2.30 -18.70 -13.23
CA CYS A 301 -3.05 -19.88 -13.65
C CYS A 301 -3.46 -20.74 -12.44
N SER A 302 -2.54 -20.95 -11.50
CA SER A 302 -2.84 -21.70 -10.27
C SER A 302 -3.94 -21.04 -9.46
N VAL A 303 -3.88 -19.71 -9.28
CA VAL A 303 -4.91 -18.99 -8.53
C VAL A 303 -6.24 -18.98 -9.28
N VAL A 304 -6.26 -18.84 -10.60
CA VAL A 304 -7.50 -18.86 -11.38
C VAL A 304 -8.18 -20.23 -11.30
N LEU A 305 -7.41 -21.31 -11.51
CA LEU A 305 -7.92 -22.68 -11.50
C LEU A 305 -8.40 -23.10 -10.11
N PHE A 306 -7.66 -22.76 -9.05
CA PHE A 306 -7.95 -23.19 -7.68
C PHE A 306 -8.54 -22.09 -6.79
N SER A 307 -9.08 -21.02 -7.36
CA SER A 307 -9.55 -19.86 -6.59
C SER A 307 -10.66 -20.22 -5.59
N GLU A 308 -11.56 -21.12 -5.94
CA GLU A 308 -12.65 -21.56 -5.07
C GLU A 308 -12.10 -22.34 -3.88
N GLU A 309 -11.19 -23.28 -4.13
CA GLU A 309 -10.49 -24.08 -3.14
C GLU A 309 -9.61 -23.22 -2.24
N ILE A 310 -8.87 -22.26 -2.81
CA ILE A 310 -8.04 -21.31 -2.07
C ILE A 310 -8.92 -20.48 -1.12
N ILE A 311 -10.01 -19.90 -1.62
CA ILE A 311 -10.91 -19.08 -0.80
C ILE A 311 -11.61 -19.92 0.27
N MET A 312 -12.07 -21.11 -0.08
CA MET A 312 -12.70 -22.04 0.86
C MET A 312 -11.72 -22.50 1.94
N LEU A 313 -10.49 -22.85 1.58
CA LEU A 313 -9.45 -23.26 2.51
C LEU A 313 -9.03 -22.10 3.43
N LEU A 314 -8.85 -20.90 2.88
CA LEU A 314 -8.34 -19.77 3.66
C LEU A 314 -9.45 -19.13 4.50
N TYR A 315 -10.55 -18.72 3.88
CA TYR A 315 -11.56 -17.88 4.51
C TYR A 315 -12.85 -18.64 4.86
N GLY A 316 -13.15 -19.76 4.20
CA GLY A 316 -14.32 -20.60 4.45
C GLY A 316 -15.50 -20.32 3.51
N LEU A 317 -16.57 -21.12 3.63
CA LEU A 317 -17.72 -21.14 2.72
C LEU A 317 -18.40 -19.77 2.52
N LYS A 318 -18.50 -18.96 3.58
CA LYS A 318 -19.12 -17.62 3.51
C LYS A 318 -18.39 -16.65 2.59
N TRP A 319 -17.16 -16.96 2.21
CA TRP A 319 -16.34 -16.13 1.32
C TRP A 319 -16.28 -16.66 -0.11
N LEU A 320 -16.92 -17.80 -0.43
CA LEU A 320 -16.85 -18.40 -1.76
C LEU A 320 -17.12 -17.42 -2.93
N PRO A 321 -18.06 -16.44 -2.82
CA PRO A 321 -18.24 -15.43 -3.87
C PRO A 321 -17.00 -14.56 -4.15
N SER A 322 -16.07 -14.43 -3.20
CA SER A 322 -14.76 -13.79 -3.43
C SER A 322 -13.93 -14.49 -4.50
N ALA A 323 -14.11 -15.79 -4.72
CA ALA A 323 -13.34 -16.53 -5.71
C ALA A 323 -13.49 -15.93 -7.12
N TYR A 324 -14.70 -15.47 -7.47
CA TYR A 324 -14.94 -14.80 -8.75
C TYR A 324 -14.09 -13.54 -8.93
N TYR A 325 -14.08 -12.66 -7.93
CA TYR A 325 -13.26 -11.45 -7.95
C TYR A 325 -11.76 -11.79 -7.96
N LEU A 326 -11.35 -12.81 -7.21
CA LEU A 326 -9.96 -13.27 -7.18
C LEU A 326 -9.49 -13.77 -8.56
N LYS A 327 -10.32 -14.51 -9.32
CA LYS A 327 -10.01 -14.93 -10.70
C LYS A 327 -9.68 -13.71 -11.57
N LEU A 328 -10.59 -12.73 -11.60
CA LEU A 328 -10.44 -11.51 -12.42
C LEU A 328 -9.22 -10.68 -12.02
N LEU A 329 -9.07 -10.46 -10.71
CA LEU A 329 -7.96 -9.69 -10.15
C LEU A 329 -6.61 -10.37 -10.41
N SER A 330 -6.51 -11.69 -10.34
CA SER A 330 -5.26 -12.41 -10.60
C SER A 330 -4.78 -12.25 -12.05
N VAL A 331 -5.71 -12.21 -13.01
CA VAL A 331 -5.41 -11.92 -14.41
C VAL A 331 -4.96 -10.47 -14.58
N ALA A 332 -5.65 -9.51 -13.93
CA ALA A 332 -5.23 -8.11 -13.95
C ALA A 332 -3.83 -7.91 -13.33
N GLY A 333 -3.53 -8.59 -12.22
CA GLY A 333 -2.23 -8.54 -11.56
C GLY A 333 -1.09 -9.10 -12.39
N PHE A 334 -1.36 -10.12 -13.21
CA PHE A 334 -0.39 -10.63 -14.19
C PHE A 334 0.05 -9.54 -15.17
N PHE A 335 -0.90 -8.86 -15.80
CA PHE A 335 -0.59 -7.78 -16.74
C PHE A 335 0.04 -6.57 -16.04
N GLY A 336 -0.45 -6.18 -14.86
CA GLY A 336 0.15 -5.09 -14.08
C GLY A 336 1.60 -5.35 -13.69
N THR A 337 1.96 -6.61 -13.47
CA THR A 337 3.35 -6.98 -13.15
C THR A 337 4.27 -6.92 -14.37
N LEU A 338 3.80 -7.38 -15.54
CA LEU A 338 4.53 -7.24 -16.79
C LEU A 338 4.71 -5.78 -17.19
N GLU A 339 3.68 -4.97 -17.00
CA GLU A 339 3.74 -3.52 -17.21
C GLU A 339 4.86 -2.87 -16.39
N LEU A 340 4.99 -3.25 -15.11
CA LEU A 340 6.03 -2.73 -14.23
C LEU A 340 7.45 -3.10 -14.69
N LEU A 341 7.64 -4.29 -15.28
CA LEU A 341 8.89 -4.68 -15.92
C LEU A 341 9.20 -3.80 -17.13
N HIS A 342 8.22 -3.56 -18.00
CA HIS A 342 8.39 -2.70 -19.18
C HIS A 342 8.61 -1.23 -18.79
N ALA A 343 8.00 -0.77 -17.69
CA ALA A 343 8.19 0.58 -17.17
C ALA A 343 9.66 0.88 -16.84
N ASN A 344 10.45 -0.13 -16.45
CA ASN A 344 11.87 0.06 -16.16
C ASN A 344 12.68 0.54 -17.37
N PHE A 345 12.30 0.19 -18.61
CA PHE A 345 13.00 0.70 -19.80
C PHE A 345 12.94 2.22 -19.91
N PHE A 346 11.76 2.80 -19.68
CA PHE A 346 11.60 4.25 -19.68
C PHE A 346 12.47 4.90 -18.61
N ARG A 347 12.63 4.25 -17.46
CA ARG A 347 13.48 4.74 -16.36
C ARG A 347 14.97 4.65 -16.70
N ILE A 348 15.42 3.60 -17.39
CA ILE A 348 16.83 3.42 -17.78
C ILE A 348 17.24 4.50 -18.79
N PHE A 349 16.41 4.78 -19.78
CA PHE A 349 16.69 5.80 -20.80
C PHE A 349 16.29 7.23 -20.41
N ASN A 350 15.95 7.47 -19.14
CA ASN A 350 15.51 8.77 -18.62
C ASN A 350 14.31 9.37 -19.39
N GLN A 351 13.43 8.52 -19.93
CA GLN A 351 12.20 8.89 -20.65
C GLN A 351 10.97 8.80 -19.73
N THR A 352 11.11 9.24 -18.48
CA THR A 352 10.05 9.18 -17.46
C THR A 352 8.81 9.99 -17.85
N HIS A 353 8.95 11.02 -18.69
CA HIS A 353 7.82 11.76 -19.26
C HIS A 353 6.92 10.86 -20.12
N LYS A 354 7.48 9.95 -20.95
CA LYS A 354 6.68 9.00 -21.75
C LYS A 354 5.95 8.00 -20.86
N GLN A 355 6.60 7.52 -19.81
CA GLN A 355 5.96 6.67 -18.81
C GLN A 355 4.76 7.38 -18.19
N PHE A 356 4.88 8.66 -17.82
CA PHE A 356 3.77 9.45 -17.30
C PHE A 356 2.60 9.58 -18.30
N TYR A 357 2.87 9.81 -19.59
CA TYR A 357 1.81 9.83 -20.60
C TYR A 357 1.08 8.48 -20.75
N VAL A 358 1.83 7.36 -20.72
CA VAL A 358 1.23 6.02 -20.76
C VAL A 358 0.37 5.77 -19.52
N GLU A 359 0.82 6.17 -18.33
CA GLU A 359 0.00 6.14 -17.11
C GLU A 359 -1.29 6.95 -17.26
N LEU A 360 -1.20 8.18 -17.76
CA LEU A 360 -2.37 9.04 -17.95
C LEU A 360 -3.41 8.40 -18.87
N ILE A 361 -2.97 7.82 -20.00
CA ILE A 361 -3.84 7.13 -20.95
C ILE A 361 -4.52 5.93 -20.28
N LYS A 362 -3.76 5.10 -19.55
CA LYS A 362 -4.31 3.94 -18.83
C LYS A 362 -5.34 4.37 -17.79
N LYS A 363 -5.05 5.41 -17.01
CA LYS A 363 -5.99 5.94 -16.02
C LYS A 363 -7.24 6.54 -16.68
N ALA A 364 -7.11 7.23 -17.80
CA ALA A 364 -8.26 7.69 -18.57
C ALA A 364 -9.11 6.52 -19.06
N PHE A 365 -8.50 5.47 -19.61
CA PHE A 365 -9.20 4.26 -20.02
C PHE A 365 -9.91 3.58 -18.84
N GLN A 366 -9.24 3.48 -17.70
CA GLN A 366 -9.80 2.94 -16.46
C GLN A 366 -11.05 3.72 -16.02
N VAL A 367 -11.01 5.06 -16.06
CA VAL A 367 -12.16 5.93 -15.77
C VAL A 367 -13.31 5.66 -16.74
N ILE A 368 -13.02 5.59 -18.05
CA ILE A 368 -14.03 5.33 -19.09
C ILE A 368 -14.68 3.96 -18.85
N THR A 369 -13.90 2.90 -18.61
CA THR A 369 -14.44 1.56 -18.34
C THR A 369 -15.30 1.54 -17.07
N ILE A 370 -14.92 2.28 -16.03
CA ILE A 370 -15.74 2.44 -14.82
C ILE A 370 -17.08 3.09 -15.15
N PHE A 371 -17.09 4.21 -15.89
CA PHE A 371 -18.33 4.90 -16.27
C PHE A 371 -19.24 4.02 -17.13
N ILE A 372 -18.66 3.30 -18.10
CA ILE A 372 -19.38 2.34 -18.93
C ILE A 372 -19.99 1.25 -18.04
N GLY A 373 -19.22 0.68 -17.11
CA GLY A 373 -19.72 -0.36 -16.19
C GLY A 373 -20.88 0.12 -15.32
N ILE A 374 -20.81 1.34 -14.77
CA ILE A 374 -21.89 1.95 -13.98
C ILE A 374 -23.12 2.20 -14.87
N TYR A 375 -22.93 2.71 -16.09
CA TYR A 375 -24.02 2.97 -17.03
C TYR A 375 -24.74 1.68 -17.44
N PHE A 376 -24.00 0.62 -17.81
CA PHE A 376 -24.58 -0.68 -18.14
C PHE A 376 -25.33 -1.30 -16.96
N LYS A 377 -24.86 -1.14 -15.72
CA LYS A 377 -25.60 -1.60 -14.54
C LYS A 377 -26.97 -0.91 -14.44
N SER A 378 -27.01 0.40 -14.61
CA SER A 378 -28.26 1.17 -14.58
C SER A 378 -29.22 0.77 -15.70
N TYR A 379 -28.69 0.38 -16.87
CA TYR A 379 -29.48 0.00 -18.05
C TYR A 379 -29.98 -1.45 -18.02
N CYS A 380 -29.13 -2.39 -17.59
CA CYS A 380 -29.46 -3.81 -17.53
C CYS A 380 -30.30 -4.20 -16.31
N GLY A 381 -30.61 -3.26 -15.41
CA GLY A 381 -31.53 -3.50 -14.31
C GLY A 381 -31.16 -4.74 -13.49
N VAL A 382 -29.86 -4.98 -13.25
CA VAL A 382 -29.41 -6.07 -12.38
C VAL A 382 -29.76 -5.69 -10.94
N ARG A 383 -31.04 -5.90 -10.61
CA ARG A 383 -31.53 -6.14 -9.25
C ARG A 383 -31.00 -7.51 -8.86
N GLU A 384 -29.93 -7.52 -8.07
CA GLU A 384 -29.65 -8.63 -7.16
C GLU A 384 -30.14 -8.27 -5.77
#